data_AF-A0A844IX07-F1
#
_entry.id   AF-A0A844IX07-F1
#
_cell.length_a   1.000
_cell.length_b   1.000
_cell.length_c   1.000
_cell.angle_alpha   90.00
_cell.angle_beta   90.00
_cell.angle_gamma   90.00
#
_symmetry.space_group_name_H-M   'P 1'
#
loop_
_entity.id
_entity.type
_entity.pdbx_description
1 polymer ?
#
loop_
_entity_poly.entity_id
_entity_poly.type
_entity_poly.pdbx_seq_one_letter_code
_entity_poly.pdbx_strand_id
1 'polypeptide(L)'
;MNVEEALQILDTVVFNKVNRHLKDVEIIILKGSWQGLNYDEIANNGGYTAKYLRQDVGFKLWKLLSEALGEEVNKTNFRAAVERSHLNNNNILQTELHQNISNPIKNEFLPEYPKGSVPLNSVFYIQRNLIEERCYDTILQAGSLIRIKAPNQMGKTSLLDRIIAHSNQQGYHTVRLNFLQAETTVFNDLDKFLRWFCAYVGHKLKLPSLLNESWDEYRGSIINCTTYFEDHILAEINNNLVLALDEVDRVFQYPEISQGFFAMLRSWHEEAKTVDIWEKLRLAVVHSTENYGSLDINQSPFNVGLVVELTEFTKEQIKVLAHNHQLDYNQNQLQQLMSLVGGHPYLIRLALYHLALGDITLENLLQNAPTNAGIYEEHLRRFLHTFKINPHLTQAFLEVVTAQKPVSVETISAYQLYSIGLVKRIGDKLTPSCQLYQQYFREHLQN
;
A
#
# COMPACT_ATOMS: atom_id res chain seq x y z
N MET A 1 1.82 1.57 -25.66
CA MET A 1 0.93 0.76 -24.82
C MET A 1 1.62 -0.53 -24.45
N ASN A 2 1.75 -0.84 -23.17
CA ASN A 2 2.29 -2.11 -22.69
C ASN A 2 1.16 -3.18 -22.59
N VAL A 3 1.52 -4.45 -22.35
CA VAL A 3 0.55 -5.56 -22.33
C VAL A 3 -0.45 -5.45 -21.17
N GLU A 4 -0.04 -4.91 -20.02
CA GLU A 4 -0.92 -4.77 -18.85
C GLU A 4 -1.93 -3.63 -19.05
N GLU A 5 -1.52 -2.52 -19.67
CA GLU A 5 -2.41 -1.44 -20.12
C GLU A 5 -3.44 -1.96 -21.13
N ALA A 6 -2.99 -2.76 -22.11
CA ALA A 6 -3.88 -3.35 -23.11
C ALA A 6 -4.91 -4.30 -22.47
N LEU A 7 -4.50 -5.07 -21.46
CA LEU A 7 -5.40 -5.95 -20.72
C LEU A 7 -6.42 -5.18 -19.90
N GLN A 8 -6.04 -4.07 -19.25
CA GLN A 8 -6.98 -3.23 -18.51
C GLN A 8 -8.06 -2.63 -19.42
N ILE A 9 -7.67 -2.15 -20.61
CA ILE A 9 -8.60 -1.63 -21.61
C ILE A 9 -9.56 -2.74 -22.07
N LEU A 10 -9.02 -3.91 -22.41
CA LEU A 10 -9.82 -5.05 -22.86
C LEU A 10 -10.76 -5.56 -21.77
N ASP A 11 -10.32 -5.61 -20.52
CA ASP A 11 -11.13 -6.04 -19.39
C ASP A 11 -12.29 -5.06 -19.15
N THR A 12 -12.03 -3.76 -19.23
CA THR A 12 -13.06 -2.71 -19.15
C THR A 12 -14.07 -2.82 -20.28
N VAL A 13 -13.60 -3.02 -21.53
CA VAL A 13 -14.45 -3.17 -22.72
C VAL A 13 -15.33 -4.42 -22.62
N VAL A 14 -14.78 -5.53 -22.12
CA VAL A 14 -15.53 -6.78 -21.91
C VAL A 14 -16.54 -6.62 -20.77
N PHE A 15 -16.15 -5.98 -19.66
CA PHE A 15 -17.04 -5.71 -18.53
C PHE A 15 -18.26 -4.88 -18.97
N ASN A 16 -18.04 -3.79 -19.72
CA ASN A 16 -19.12 -2.95 -20.22
C ASN A 16 -20.07 -3.70 -21.17
N LYS A 17 -19.57 -4.70 -21.92
CA LYS A 17 -20.38 -5.44 -22.90
C LYS A 17 -21.20 -6.57 -22.28
N VAL A 18 -20.62 -7.33 -21.36
CA VAL A 18 -21.23 -8.58 -20.86
C VAL A 18 -21.25 -8.71 -19.33
N ASN A 19 -20.93 -7.64 -18.62
CA ASN A 19 -20.95 -7.54 -17.15
C ASN A 19 -20.14 -8.64 -16.43
N ARG A 20 -18.97 -8.97 -17.00
CA ARG A 20 -18.00 -9.91 -16.40
C ARG A 20 -16.57 -9.49 -16.78
N HIS A 21 -15.60 -9.84 -15.96
CA HIS A 21 -14.18 -9.68 -16.28
C HIS A 21 -13.65 -10.81 -17.18
N LEU A 22 -12.50 -10.58 -17.80
CA LEU A 22 -11.76 -11.59 -18.56
C LEU A 22 -11.37 -12.76 -17.65
N LYS A 23 -11.57 -13.99 -18.11
CA LYS A 23 -11.16 -15.21 -17.40
C LYS A 23 -9.65 -15.41 -17.52
N ASP A 24 -9.05 -16.13 -16.58
CA ASP A 24 -7.61 -16.43 -16.60
C ASP A 24 -7.13 -17.02 -17.92
N VAL A 25 -7.90 -17.96 -18.49
CA VAL A 25 -7.59 -18.58 -19.79
C VAL A 25 -7.70 -17.58 -20.96
N GLU A 26 -8.56 -16.57 -20.86
CA GLU A 26 -8.68 -15.49 -21.85
C GLU A 26 -7.48 -14.53 -21.73
N ILE A 27 -7.07 -14.20 -20.50
CA ILE A 27 -5.88 -13.39 -20.21
C ILE A 27 -4.61 -14.07 -20.74
N ILE A 28 -4.46 -15.38 -20.55
CA ILE A 28 -3.33 -16.17 -21.06
C ILE A 28 -3.26 -16.09 -22.60
N ILE A 29 -4.40 -16.23 -23.28
CA ILE A 29 -4.47 -16.10 -24.75
C ILE A 29 -4.09 -14.69 -25.19
N LEU A 30 -4.53 -13.65 -24.49
CA LEU A 30 -4.23 -12.26 -24.82
C LEU A 30 -2.76 -11.92 -24.60
N LYS A 31 -2.17 -12.32 -23.47
CA LYS A 31 -0.73 -12.14 -23.17
C LYS A 31 0.14 -12.85 -24.21
N GLY A 32 -0.17 -14.11 -24.49
CA GLY A 32 0.56 -14.89 -25.50
C GLY A 32 0.42 -14.32 -26.91
N SER A 33 -0.78 -13.86 -27.27
CA SER A 33 -1.03 -13.22 -28.57
C SER A 33 -0.29 -11.88 -28.69
N TRP A 34 -0.15 -11.13 -27.59
CA TRP A 34 0.60 -9.86 -27.56
C TRP A 34 2.09 -10.07 -27.79
N GLN A 35 2.62 -11.18 -27.30
CA GLN A 35 4.02 -11.61 -27.46
C GLN A 35 4.28 -12.30 -28.81
N GLY A 36 3.25 -12.49 -29.65
CA GLY A 36 3.38 -13.14 -30.96
C GLY A 36 3.39 -14.67 -30.92
N LEU A 37 3.17 -15.29 -29.76
CA LEU A 37 3.21 -16.75 -29.58
C LEU A 37 2.05 -17.44 -30.32
N ASN A 38 2.27 -18.64 -30.86
CA ASN A 38 1.21 -19.47 -31.46
C ASN A 38 0.40 -20.23 -30.40
N TYR A 39 -0.74 -20.83 -30.78
CA TYR A 39 -1.61 -21.50 -29.79
C TYR A 39 -0.95 -22.73 -29.13
N ASP A 40 0.00 -23.39 -29.79
CA ASP A 40 0.74 -24.52 -29.22
C ASP A 40 1.72 -24.04 -28.13
N GLU A 41 2.40 -22.92 -28.35
CA GLU A 41 3.27 -22.27 -27.36
C GLU A 41 2.49 -21.74 -26.16
N ILE A 42 1.34 -21.09 -26.41
CA ILE A 42 0.46 -20.59 -25.34
C ILE A 42 -0.11 -21.75 -24.52
N ALA A 43 -0.50 -22.84 -25.18
CA ALA A 43 -1.02 -24.04 -24.54
C ALA A 43 0.01 -24.68 -23.61
N ASN A 44 1.26 -24.83 -24.06
CA ASN A 44 2.35 -25.39 -23.27
C ASN A 44 2.68 -24.55 -22.03
N ASN A 45 2.68 -23.22 -22.15
CA ASN A 45 2.95 -22.32 -21.03
C ASN A 45 1.79 -22.24 -20.02
N GLY A 46 0.57 -22.52 -20.45
CA GLY A 46 -0.64 -22.45 -19.62
C GLY A 46 -1.19 -23.79 -19.12
N GLY A 47 -0.59 -24.93 -19.49
CA GLY A 47 -1.08 -26.26 -19.13
C GLY A 47 -2.38 -26.67 -19.83
N TYR A 48 -2.67 -26.11 -21.00
CA TYR A 48 -3.86 -26.41 -21.80
C TYR A 48 -3.51 -27.17 -23.09
N THR A 49 -4.52 -27.64 -23.84
CA THR A 49 -4.30 -28.15 -25.20
C THR A 49 -4.51 -27.04 -26.23
N ALA A 50 -3.69 -27.01 -27.28
CA ALA A 50 -3.81 -26.03 -28.36
C ALA A 50 -5.20 -26.07 -29.02
N LYS A 51 -5.78 -27.27 -29.13
CA LYS A 51 -7.14 -27.47 -29.65
C LYS A 51 -8.19 -26.76 -28.79
N TYR A 52 -8.13 -26.89 -27.46
CA TYR A 52 -9.04 -26.21 -26.53
C TYR A 52 -8.90 -24.69 -26.59
N LEU A 53 -7.66 -24.18 -26.56
CA LEU A 53 -7.42 -22.74 -26.63
C LEU A 53 -7.86 -22.15 -27.98
N ARG A 54 -7.64 -22.85 -29.09
CA ARG A 54 -7.97 -22.33 -30.43
C ARG A 54 -9.46 -22.42 -30.76
N GLN A 55 -10.07 -23.58 -30.52
CA GLN A 55 -11.43 -23.87 -31.00
C GLN A 55 -12.52 -23.47 -30.01
N ASP A 56 -12.23 -23.49 -28.71
CA ASP A 56 -13.26 -23.26 -27.69
C ASP A 56 -13.14 -21.87 -27.07
N VAL A 57 -11.98 -21.56 -26.48
CA VAL A 57 -11.79 -20.31 -25.75
C VAL A 57 -11.49 -19.16 -26.70
N GLY A 58 -10.49 -19.31 -27.57
CA GLY A 58 -10.02 -18.28 -28.49
C GLY A 58 -11.10 -17.83 -29.46
N PHE A 59 -11.83 -18.76 -30.08
CA PHE A 59 -12.93 -18.43 -31.00
C PHE A 59 -14.00 -17.57 -30.31
N LYS A 60 -14.43 -17.93 -29.10
CA LYS A 60 -15.43 -17.16 -28.33
C LYS A 60 -14.88 -15.81 -27.89
N LEU A 61 -13.62 -15.76 -27.47
CA LEU A 61 -12.94 -14.54 -27.05
C LEU A 61 -12.84 -13.52 -28.19
N TRP A 62 -12.36 -13.92 -29.37
CA TRP A 62 -12.21 -13.00 -30.50
C TRP A 62 -13.56 -12.48 -31.00
N LYS A 63 -14.60 -13.31 -30.99
CA LYS A 63 -15.97 -12.88 -31.28
C LYS A 63 -16.46 -11.84 -30.27
N LEU A 64 -16.28 -12.10 -28.97
CA LEU A 64 -16.65 -11.17 -27.91
C LEU A 64 -15.93 -9.83 -28.04
N LEU A 65 -14.62 -9.85 -28.30
CA LEU A 65 -13.84 -8.63 -28.49
C LEU A 65 -14.25 -7.87 -29.75
N SER A 66 -14.64 -8.58 -30.81
CA SER A 66 -15.16 -7.93 -32.02
C SER A 66 -16.47 -7.19 -31.73
N GLU A 67 -17.38 -7.82 -30.98
CA GLU A 67 -18.66 -7.23 -30.58
C GLU A 67 -18.52 -6.09 -29.57
N ALA A 68 -17.47 -6.13 -28.74
CA ALA A 68 -17.23 -5.14 -27.70
C ALA A 68 -16.46 -3.92 -28.22
N LEU A 69 -15.53 -4.11 -29.16
CA LEU A 69 -14.76 -3.03 -29.79
C LEU A 69 -15.43 -2.44 -31.05
N GLY A 70 -16.46 -3.12 -31.59
CA GLY A 70 -17.21 -2.64 -32.74
C GLY A 70 -16.49 -2.79 -34.09
N GLU A 71 -15.39 -3.55 -34.13
CA GLU A 71 -14.66 -3.91 -35.36
C GLU A 71 -14.24 -5.38 -35.34
N GLU A 72 -13.85 -5.95 -36.47
CA GLU A 72 -13.43 -7.36 -36.53
C GLU A 72 -12.08 -7.56 -35.84
N VAL A 73 -12.07 -8.36 -34.77
CA VAL A 73 -10.89 -8.65 -33.95
C VAL A 73 -10.52 -10.12 -34.02
N ASN A 74 -9.24 -10.38 -34.25
CA ASN A 74 -8.60 -11.69 -34.27
C ASN A 74 -7.17 -11.60 -33.70
N LYS A 75 -6.50 -12.75 -33.55
CA LYS A 75 -5.16 -12.83 -32.94
C LYS A 75 -4.09 -11.96 -33.60
N THR A 76 -4.20 -11.65 -34.89
CA THR A 76 -3.17 -10.86 -35.61
C THR A 76 -3.45 -9.37 -35.61
N ASN A 77 -4.71 -8.94 -35.46
CA ASN A 77 -5.09 -7.52 -35.51
C ASN A 77 -5.51 -6.94 -34.15
N PHE A 78 -5.71 -7.76 -33.11
CA PHE A 78 -6.26 -7.27 -31.83
C PHE A 78 -5.40 -6.17 -31.19
N ARG A 79 -4.07 -6.23 -31.32
CA ARG A 79 -3.19 -5.19 -30.80
C ARG A 79 -3.52 -3.83 -31.42
N ALA A 80 -3.64 -3.78 -32.75
CA ALA A 80 -4.02 -2.56 -33.45
C ALA A 80 -5.45 -2.11 -33.07
N ALA A 81 -6.36 -3.05 -32.84
CA ALA A 81 -7.72 -2.75 -32.42
C ALA A 81 -7.81 -2.06 -31.05
N VAL A 82 -7.05 -2.56 -30.07
CA VAL A 82 -6.99 -1.95 -28.73
C VAL A 82 -6.31 -0.59 -28.78
N GLU A 83 -5.23 -0.44 -29.56
CA GLU A 83 -4.54 0.84 -29.73
C GLU A 83 -5.46 1.89 -30.38
N ARG A 84 -6.29 1.49 -31.36
CA ARG A 84 -7.30 2.37 -31.97
C ARG A 84 -8.44 2.73 -31.03
N SER A 85 -8.93 1.79 -30.24
CA SER A 85 -9.96 2.08 -29.21
C SER A 85 -9.45 3.10 -28.18
N HIS A 86 -8.18 2.96 -27.77
CA HIS A 86 -7.52 3.93 -26.89
C HIS A 86 -7.36 5.32 -27.54
N LEU A 87 -7.00 5.37 -28.83
CA LEU A 87 -6.89 6.63 -29.59
C LEU A 87 -8.26 7.29 -29.86
N ASN A 88 -9.31 6.52 -30.13
CA ASN A 88 -10.67 7.04 -30.33
C ASN A 88 -11.26 7.60 -29.05
N ASN A 89 -11.04 6.97 -27.89
CA ASN A 89 -11.41 7.55 -26.59
C ASN A 89 -10.69 8.89 -26.32
N ASN A 90 -9.42 9.01 -26.73
CA ASN A 90 -8.67 10.27 -26.63
C ASN A 90 -9.07 11.33 -27.65
N ASN A 91 -9.54 10.95 -28.84
CA ASN A 91 -10.06 11.88 -29.85
C ASN A 91 -11.49 12.36 -29.55
N ILE A 92 -12.32 11.54 -28.90
CA ILE A 92 -13.62 11.99 -28.37
C ILE A 92 -13.39 13.10 -27.32
N LEU A 93 -12.40 12.95 -26.45
CA LEU A 93 -11.98 13.98 -25.47
C LEU A 93 -11.49 15.30 -26.12
N GLN A 94 -10.94 15.27 -27.33
CA GLN A 94 -10.50 16.49 -28.04
C GLN A 94 -11.59 17.16 -28.87
N THR A 95 -12.58 16.39 -29.36
CA THR A 95 -13.65 16.91 -30.21
C THR A 95 -14.79 17.52 -29.37
N GLU A 96 -14.99 17.05 -28.14
CA GLU A 96 -15.98 17.59 -27.20
C GLU A 96 -15.61 18.96 -26.60
N LEU A 97 -14.34 19.39 -26.71
CA LEU A 97 -13.88 20.69 -26.22
C LEU A 97 -14.40 21.89 -27.04
N HIS A 98 -14.85 21.68 -28.29
CA HIS A 98 -15.07 22.78 -29.23
C HIS A 98 -16.53 23.04 -29.68
N GLN A 99 -17.53 22.28 -29.22
CA GLN A 99 -18.93 22.50 -29.69
C GLN A 99 -20.06 22.60 -28.65
N ASN A 100 -19.83 22.42 -27.34
CA ASN A 100 -20.93 22.48 -26.37
C ASN A 100 -20.80 23.62 -25.34
N ILE A 101 -20.77 24.87 -25.83
CA ILE A 101 -21.20 26.03 -25.03
C ILE A 101 -22.73 26.11 -25.17
N SER A 102 -23.46 25.30 -24.40
CA SER A 102 -24.87 25.48 -23.96
C SER A 102 -25.53 24.16 -23.58
N ASN A 103 -25.02 23.51 -22.54
CA ASN A 103 -25.82 22.72 -21.60
C ASN A 103 -25.00 22.57 -20.30
N PRO A 104 -25.62 22.67 -19.10
CA PRO A 104 -24.89 22.58 -17.86
C PRO A 104 -24.42 21.13 -17.68
N ILE A 105 -23.14 20.87 -17.96
CA ILE A 105 -22.49 19.62 -17.60
C ILE A 105 -22.57 19.55 -16.06
N LYS A 106 -23.34 18.60 -15.52
CA LYS A 106 -23.20 18.22 -14.12
C LYS A 106 -21.73 17.88 -13.93
N ASN A 107 -21.04 18.57 -13.02
CA ASN A 107 -19.74 18.13 -12.52
C ASN A 107 -19.86 16.65 -12.14
N GLU A 108 -19.37 15.73 -12.98
CA GLU A 108 -19.25 14.33 -12.59
C GLU A 108 -18.12 14.25 -11.57
N PHE A 109 -18.50 14.28 -10.31
CA PHE A 109 -17.60 14.06 -9.20
C PHE A 109 -17.04 12.64 -9.30
N LEU A 110 -15.77 12.53 -9.68
CA LEU A 110 -15.04 11.26 -9.70
C LEU A 110 -13.99 11.28 -8.58
N PRO A 111 -14.27 10.66 -7.42
CA PRO A 111 -13.28 10.55 -6.35
C PRO A 111 -12.09 9.70 -6.80
N GLU A 112 -10.90 9.97 -6.28
CA GLU A 112 -9.73 9.10 -6.52
C GLU A 112 -9.95 7.72 -5.88
N TYR A 113 -9.59 6.64 -6.60
CA TYR A 113 -9.69 5.29 -6.06
C TYR A 113 -8.77 5.14 -4.83
N PRO A 114 -9.26 4.62 -3.69
CA PRO A 114 -8.52 4.63 -2.44
C PRO A 114 -7.46 3.53 -2.36
N LYS A 115 -6.38 3.69 -3.14
CA LYS A 115 -5.23 2.78 -3.18
C LYS A 115 -3.93 3.55 -2.98
N GLY A 116 -2.96 2.92 -2.31
CA GLY A 116 -1.66 3.52 -2.04
C GLY A 116 -1.72 4.71 -1.07
N SER A 117 -0.74 5.61 -1.17
CA SER A 117 -0.73 6.84 -0.38
C SER A 117 -1.65 7.90 -0.97
N VAL A 118 -2.23 8.72 -0.09
CA VAL A 118 -3.13 9.80 -0.48
C VAL A 118 -2.30 11.01 -0.95
N PRO A 119 -2.51 11.52 -2.17
CA PRO A 119 -1.76 12.65 -2.72
C PRO A 119 -1.75 13.88 -1.80
N LEU A 120 -0.72 14.72 -1.93
CA LEU A 120 -0.51 15.88 -1.06
C LEU A 120 -1.65 16.90 -1.16
N ASN A 121 -2.18 17.09 -2.37
CA ASN A 121 -3.27 18.01 -2.69
C ASN A 121 -4.66 17.37 -2.66
N SER A 122 -4.76 16.09 -2.27
CA SER A 122 -6.04 15.40 -2.21
C SER A 122 -6.88 15.91 -1.03
N VAL A 123 -8.12 16.32 -1.32
CA VAL A 123 -9.12 16.71 -0.32
C VAL A 123 -9.53 15.55 0.60
N PHE A 124 -9.14 14.32 0.24
CA PHE A 124 -9.50 13.14 1.01
C PHE A 124 -8.48 12.75 2.07
N TYR A 125 -7.37 13.48 2.16
CA TYR A 125 -6.50 13.34 3.32
C TYR A 125 -7.10 14.08 4.51
N ILE A 126 -7.45 13.32 5.54
CA ILE A 126 -7.92 13.88 6.80
C ILE A 126 -6.75 13.95 7.77
N GLN A 127 -6.40 15.18 8.16
CA GLN A 127 -5.39 15.41 9.19
C GLN A 127 -5.82 14.81 10.52
N ARG A 128 -4.84 14.31 11.28
CA ARG A 128 -5.06 13.79 12.63
C ARG A 128 -4.68 14.87 13.63
N ASN A 129 -5.40 14.89 14.75
CA ASN A 129 -5.20 15.95 15.73
C ASN A 129 -3.74 15.96 16.24
N LEU A 130 -3.02 17.06 15.98
CA LEU A 130 -1.61 17.33 16.35
C LEU A 130 -0.55 16.36 15.77
N ILE A 131 -0.90 15.31 15.05
CA ILE A 131 0.10 14.32 14.59
C ILE A 131 0.99 14.92 13.51
N GLU A 132 0.41 15.55 12.49
CA GLU A 132 1.14 16.18 11.40
C GLU A 132 2.05 17.29 11.93
N GLU A 133 1.50 18.19 12.75
CA GLU A 133 2.24 19.31 13.38
C GLU A 133 3.44 18.80 14.19
N ARG A 134 3.24 17.81 15.06
CA ARG A 134 4.34 17.20 15.82
C ARG A 134 5.41 16.59 14.92
N CYS A 135 5.02 15.95 13.82
CA CYS A 135 5.98 15.39 12.87
C CYS A 135 6.78 16.51 12.18
N TYR A 136 6.11 17.60 11.79
CA TYR A 136 6.75 18.75 11.16
C TYR A 136 7.72 19.44 12.12
N ASP A 137 7.32 19.70 13.36
CA ASP A 137 8.22 20.30 14.35
C ASP A 137 9.42 19.39 14.64
N THR A 138 9.19 18.08 14.74
CA THR A 138 10.24 17.11 15.06
C THR A 138 11.24 16.96 13.92
N ILE A 139 10.79 16.89 12.66
CA ILE A 139 11.70 16.64 11.53
C ILE A 139 12.68 17.81 11.30
N LEU A 140 12.41 18.99 11.88
CA LEU A 140 13.32 20.13 11.81
C LEU A 140 14.42 20.09 12.87
N GLN A 141 14.27 19.33 13.94
CA GLN A 141 15.24 19.22 15.04
C GLN A 141 16.51 18.47 14.60
N ALA A 142 17.68 18.91 15.08
CA ALA A 142 18.96 18.25 14.83
C ALA A 142 18.90 16.75 15.14
N GLY A 143 19.41 15.92 14.21
CA GLY A 143 19.47 14.47 14.40
C GLY A 143 18.12 13.77 14.53
N SER A 144 16.98 14.40 14.23
CA SER A 144 15.66 13.86 14.59
C SER A 144 15.40 12.45 14.06
N LEU A 145 14.69 11.64 14.84
CA LEU A 145 14.16 10.34 14.42
C LEU A 145 12.65 10.29 14.69
N ILE A 146 11.86 10.12 13.63
CA ILE A 146 10.41 9.93 13.68
C ILE A 146 10.08 8.50 13.29
N ARG A 147 9.21 7.84 14.07
CA ARG A 147 8.77 6.47 13.81
C ARG A 147 7.28 6.42 13.66
N ILE A 148 6.82 6.09 12.47
CA ILE A 148 5.39 5.98 12.15
C ILE A 148 5.02 4.50 12.18
N LYS A 149 4.18 4.12 13.14
CA LYS A 149 3.71 2.75 13.31
C LYS A 149 2.19 2.68 13.33
N ALA A 150 1.65 1.64 12.71
CA ALA A 150 0.25 1.25 12.73
C ALA A 150 0.06 -0.01 11.87
N PRO A 151 -1.10 -0.69 11.95
CA PRO A 151 -1.47 -1.72 10.98
C PRO A 151 -1.42 -1.20 9.53
N ASN A 152 -1.44 -2.11 8.56
CA ASN A 152 -1.46 -1.74 7.16
C ASN A 152 -2.72 -0.94 6.82
N GLN A 153 -2.61 -0.07 5.81
CA GLN A 153 -3.71 0.76 5.31
C GLN A 153 -4.29 1.79 6.31
N MET A 154 -3.52 2.15 7.35
CA MET A 154 -3.82 3.24 8.28
C MET A 154 -3.29 4.61 7.81
N GLY A 155 -2.68 4.70 6.61
CA GLY A 155 -2.19 5.97 6.05
C GLY A 155 -0.79 6.39 6.51
N LYS A 156 0.05 5.42 6.91
CA LYS A 156 1.45 5.66 7.32
C LYS A 156 2.26 6.35 6.21
N THR A 157 2.24 5.79 5.01
CA THR A 157 2.93 6.34 3.84
C THR A 157 2.39 7.72 3.44
N SER A 158 1.07 7.95 3.58
CA SER A 158 0.48 9.28 3.34
C SER A 158 1.01 10.35 4.30
N LEU A 159 1.29 9.99 5.56
CA LEU A 159 1.93 10.89 6.51
C LEU A 159 3.42 11.09 6.17
N LEU A 160 4.13 10.03 5.80
CA LEU A 160 5.54 10.11 5.36
C LEU A 160 5.69 11.06 4.17
N ASP A 161 4.83 10.95 3.15
CA ASP A 161 4.84 11.83 1.97
C ASP A 161 4.69 13.30 2.36
N ARG A 162 3.90 13.61 3.40
CA ARG A 162 3.71 14.96 3.92
C ARG A 162 4.92 15.47 4.70
N ILE A 163 5.57 14.62 5.49
CA ILE A 163 6.82 14.95 6.17
C ILE A 163 7.91 15.26 5.13
N ILE A 164 8.02 14.45 4.09
CA ILE A 164 8.94 14.69 2.96
C ILE A 164 8.61 16.01 2.27
N ALA A 165 7.34 16.26 1.95
CA ALA A 165 6.90 17.50 1.32
C ALA A 165 7.23 18.74 2.17
N HIS A 166 6.96 18.68 3.47
CA HIS A 166 7.30 19.74 4.42
C HIS A 166 8.82 19.97 4.49
N SER A 167 9.61 18.89 4.53
CA SER A 167 11.07 18.98 4.56
C SER A 167 11.65 19.62 3.28
N ASN A 168 11.10 19.26 2.12
CA ASN A 168 11.47 19.88 0.84
C ASN A 168 11.15 21.38 0.81
N GLN A 169 10.04 21.82 1.43
CA GLN A 169 9.71 23.24 1.55
C GLN A 169 10.72 24.01 2.42
N GLN A 170 11.37 23.34 3.38
CA GLN A 170 12.46 23.91 4.17
C GLN A 170 13.84 23.82 3.47
N GLY A 171 13.90 23.32 2.23
CA GLY A 171 15.12 23.20 1.45
C GLY A 171 16.01 22.00 1.82
N TYR A 172 15.49 21.04 2.58
CA TYR A 172 16.24 19.82 2.93
C TYR A 172 16.33 18.89 1.72
N HIS A 173 17.44 18.16 1.61
CA HIS A 173 17.51 17.02 0.71
C HIS A 173 16.67 15.88 1.27
N THR A 174 15.87 15.22 0.43
CA THR A 174 15.06 14.07 0.86
C THR A 174 15.34 12.85 0.00
N VAL A 175 15.62 11.72 0.63
CA VAL A 175 15.73 10.42 -0.03
C VAL A 175 14.71 9.47 0.57
N ARG A 176 13.74 9.06 -0.26
CA ARG A 176 12.80 7.99 0.09
C ARG A 176 13.37 6.65 -0.37
N LEU A 177 13.47 5.71 0.56
CA LEU A 177 13.84 4.33 0.31
C LEU A 177 12.65 3.43 0.63
N ASN A 178 12.04 2.85 -0.40
CA ASN A 178 11.02 1.84 -0.23
C ASN A 178 11.66 0.45 -0.36
N PHE A 179 11.71 -0.30 0.73
CA PHE A 179 12.39 -1.61 0.75
C PHE A 179 11.72 -2.67 -0.12
N LEU A 180 10.45 -2.51 -0.54
CA LEU A 180 9.82 -3.41 -1.51
C LEU A 180 10.46 -3.30 -2.91
N GLN A 181 11.16 -2.20 -3.22
CA GLN A 181 11.85 -2.02 -4.50
C GLN A 181 13.22 -2.71 -4.56
N ALA A 182 13.76 -3.14 -3.42
CA ALA A 182 15.04 -3.86 -3.39
C ALA A 182 14.89 -5.28 -3.95
N GLU A 183 15.87 -5.75 -4.71
CA GLU A 183 15.91 -7.15 -5.12
C GLU A 183 16.16 -8.05 -3.90
N THR A 184 15.64 -9.27 -3.91
CA THR A 184 15.86 -10.23 -2.81
C THR A 184 17.35 -10.50 -2.57
N THR A 185 18.17 -10.43 -3.62
CA THR A 185 19.61 -10.67 -3.53
C THR A 185 20.35 -9.59 -2.72
N VAL A 186 19.76 -8.41 -2.54
CA VAL A 186 20.30 -7.34 -1.68
C VAL A 186 20.29 -7.75 -0.21
N PHE A 187 19.35 -8.62 0.18
CA PHE A 187 19.16 -9.08 1.55
C PHE A 187 19.91 -10.39 1.88
N ASN A 188 20.90 -10.77 1.06
CA ASN A 188 21.67 -11.99 1.28
C ASN A 188 22.56 -11.91 2.53
N ASP A 189 23.17 -10.75 2.76
CA ASP A 189 24.09 -10.48 3.86
C ASP A 189 24.12 -8.98 4.18
N LEU A 190 24.63 -8.63 5.36
CA LEU A 190 24.67 -7.25 5.83
C LEU A 190 25.58 -6.36 4.98
N ASP A 191 26.71 -6.86 4.48
CA ASP A 191 27.66 -6.06 3.70
C ASP A 191 27.04 -5.61 2.38
N LYS A 192 26.48 -6.55 1.63
CA LYS A 192 25.80 -6.28 0.36
C LYS A 192 24.62 -5.33 0.54
N PHE A 193 23.85 -5.51 1.60
CA PHE A 193 22.74 -4.62 1.93
C PHE A 193 23.21 -3.19 2.19
N LEU A 194 24.24 -3.00 3.01
CA LEU A 194 24.75 -1.66 3.36
C LEU A 194 25.45 -0.97 2.19
N ARG A 195 26.16 -1.73 1.34
CA ARG A 195 26.69 -1.22 0.07
C ARG A 195 25.59 -0.73 -0.86
N TRP A 196 24.53 -1.52 -1.03
CA TRP A 196 23.36 -1.13 -1.81
C TRP A 196 22.68 0.10 -1.24
N PHE A 197 22.53 0.17 0.08
CA PHE A 197 21.94 1.30 0.77
C PHE A 197 22.72 2.60 0.51
N CYS A 198 24.05 2.59 0.69
CA CYS A 198 24.92 3.72 0.41
C CYS A 198 24.87 4.14 -1.07
N ALA A 199 24.96 3.17 -1.98
CA ALA A 199 24.89 3.43 -3.42
C ALA A 199 23.55 4.04 -3.84
N TYR A 200 22.44 3.54 -3.27
CA TYR A 200 21.10 4.06 -3.53
C TYR A 200 20.97 5.52 -3.08
N VAL A 201 21.38 5.82 -1.84
CA VAL A 201 21.29 7.18 -1.28
C VAL A 201 22.18 8.14 -2.05
N GLY A 202 23.44 7.78 -2.31
CA GLY A 202 24.35 8.58 -3.13
C GLY A 202 23.79 8.87 -4.53
N HIS A 203 23.26 7.84 -5.21
CA HIS A 203 22.64 8.00 -6.51
C HIS A 203 21.42 8.94 -6.48
N LYS A 204 20.54 8.83 -5.48
CA LYS A 204 19.37 9.72 -5.34
C LYS A 204 19.75 11.17 -5.07
N LEU A 205 20.86 11.39 -4.38
CA LEU A 205 21.43 12.71 -4.15
C LEU A 205 22.28 13.22 -5.34
N LYS A 206 22.44 12.42 -6.39
CA LYS A 206 23.29 12.72 -7.56
C LYS A 206 24.76 12.95 -7.18
N LEU A 207 25.23 12.24 -6.16
CA LEU A 207 26.62 12.26 -5.72
C LEU A 207 27.46 11.24 -6.50
N PRO A 208 28.76 11.47 -6.68
CA PRO A 208 29.67 10.50 -7.29
C PRO A 208 29.67 9.17 -6.54
N SER A 209 29.77 8.06 -7.29
CA SER A 209 29.84 6.72 -6.70
C SER A 209 31.28 6.39 -6.28
N LEU A 210 31.65 6.76 -5.06
CA LEU A 210 32.98 6.48 -4.47
C LEU A 210 33.03 5.18 -3.65
N LEU A 211 31.93 4.42 -3.63
CA LEU A 211 31.75 3.27 -2.74
C LEU A 211 32.86 2.22 -2.85
N ASN A 212 33.33 1.91 -4.07
CA ASN A 212 34.38 0.89 -4.25
C ASN A 212 35.76 1.37 -3.78
N GLU A 213 35.98 2.69 -3.73
CA GLU A 213 37.25 3.29 -3.33
C GLU A 213 37.33 3.46 -1.81
N SER A 214 36.19 3.71 -1.17
CA SER A 214 36.09 4.00 0.27
C SER A 214 35.81 2.76 1.15
N TRP A 215 35.31 1.67 0.58
CA TRP A 215 34.85 0.52 1.37
C TRP A 215 36.00 -0.44 1.72
N ASP A 216 36.42 -0.41 2.98
CA ASP A 216 37.55 -1.18 3.51
C ASP A 216 37.09 -2.52 4.11
N GLU A 217 37.50 -3.64 3.51
CA GLU A 217 37.09 -4.98 3.95
C GLU A 217 37.49 -5.30 5.40
N TYR A 218 38.45 -4.58 5.99
CA TYR A 218 38.93 -4.81 7.35
C TYR A 218 38.16 -4.03 8.43
N ARG A 219 37.34 -3.03 8.07
CA ARG A 219 36.61 -2.17 9.03
C ARG A 219 35.25 -2.72 9.46
N GLY A 220 34.70 -3.68 8.72
CA GLY A 220 33.34 -4.17 8.90
C GLY A 220 32.28 -3.23 8.29
N SER A 221 31.18 -3.82 7.81
CA SER A 221 30.22 -3.14 6.93
C SER A 221 29.47 -1.98 7.58
N ILE A 222 29.19 -2.06 8.88
CA ILE A 222 28.53 -0.97 9.63
C ILE A 222 29.42 0.26 9.68
N ILE A 223 30.71 0.08 10.03
CA ILE A 223 31.67 1.19 10.10
C ILE A 223 31.87 1.78 8.70
N ASN A 224 32.03 0.95 7.68
CA ASN A 224 32.12 1.43 6.29
C ASN A 224 30.91 2.25 5.87
N CYS A 225 29.70 1.81 6.21
CA CYS A 225 28.47 2.54 5.91
C CYS A 225 28.42 3.88 6.65
N THR A 226 28.73 3.90 7.96
CA THR A 226 28.81 5.12 8.77
C THR A 226 29.81 6.11 8.18
N THR A 227 31.04 5.67 7.91
CA THR A 227 32.10 6.51 7.31
C THR A 227 31.69 7.02 5.93
N TYR A 228 31.07 6.19 5.09
CA TYR A 228 30.59 6.63 3.78
C TYR A 228 29.52 7.74 3.89
N PHE A 229 28.59 7.60 4.84
CA PHE A 229 27.59 8.62 5.09
C PHE A 229 28.22 9.92 5.60
N GLU A 230 29.18 9.83 6.50
CA GLU A 230 29.89 11.00 7.04
C GLU A 230 30.70 11.73 5.96
N ASP A 231 31.62 11.02 5.31
CA ASP A 231 32.66 11.60 4.45
C ASP A 231 32.18 11.89 3.02
N HIS A 232 31.22 11.12 2.51
CA HIS A 232 30.84 11.17 1.09
C HIS A 232 29.38 11.55 0.83
N ILE A 233 28.54 11.62 1.88
CA ILE A 233 27.14 12.06 1.75
C ILE A 233 26.94 13.36 2.53
N LEU A 234 27.11 13.34 3.84
CA LEU A 234 26.78 14.48 4.72
C LEU A 234 27.80 15.63 4.59
N ALA A 235 29.07 15.33 4.31
CA ALA A 235 30.09 16.34 4.03
C ALA A 235 29.84 17.08 2.72
N GLU A 236 29.34 16.38 1.69
CA GLU A 236 29.17 16.91 0.32
C GLU A 236 27.86 17.69 0.10
N ILE A 237 26.88 17.52 1.00
CA ILE A 237 25.60 18.26 0.92
C ILE A 237 25.64 19.56 1.73
N ASN A 238 25.05 20.61 1.15
CA ASN A 238 25.01 21.95 1.72
C ASN A 238 23.87 22.17 2.73
N ASN A 239 22.90 21.24 2.80
CA ASN A 239 21.72 21.30 3.67
C ASN A 239 21.47 19.95 4.35
N ASN A 240 20.51 19.93 5.29
CA ASN A 240 20.10 18.73 6.00
C ASN A 240 19.54 17.65 5.06
N LEU A 241 19.70 16.39 5.44
CA LEU A 241 19.23 15.22 4.72
C LEU A 241 18.14 14.49 5.52
N VAL A 242 16.97 14.30 4.91
CA VAL A 242 15.92 13.41 5.40
C VAL A 242 16.00 12.07 4.69
N LEU A 243 16.30 11.01 5.43
CA LEU A 243 16.12 9.63 4.99
C LEU A 243 14.74 9.14 5.42
N ALA A 244 13.86 8.97 4.44
CA ALA A 244 12.53 8.43 4.60
C ALA A 244 12.54 6.94 4.27
N LEU A 245 12.55 6.09 5.30
CA LEU A 245 12.60 4.64 5.21
C LEU A 245 11.18 4.07 5.26
N ASP A 246 10.71 3.53 4.14
CA ASP A 246 9.34 3.05 3.94
C ASP A 246 9.34 1.53 3.73
N GLU A 247 8.30 0.86 4.21
CA GLU A 247 8.16 -0.60 4.15
C GLU A 247 9.34 -1.36 4.79
N VAL A 248 9.89 -0.84 5.90
CA VAL A 248 11.04 -1.46 6.60
C VAL A 248 10.70 -2.83 7.19
N ASP A 249 9.42 -3.18 7.23
CA ASP A 249 8.90 -4.52 7.53
C ASP A 249 9.61 -5.63 6.77
N ARG A 250 10.01 -5.37 5.53
CA ARG A 250 10.76 -6.34 4.73
C ARG A 250 12.12 -6.65 5.35
N VAL A 251 12.78 -5.66 5.95
CA VAL A 251 14.09 -5.83 6.60
C VAL A 251 13.99 -6.75 7.83
N PHE A 252 12.87 -6.70 8.58
CA PHE A 252 12.64 -7.55 9.74
C PHE A 252 12.61 -9.06 9.42
N GLN A 253 12.43 -9.43 8.15
CA GLN A 253 12.48 -10.83 7.70
C GLN A 253 13.91 -11.39 7.66
N TYR A 254 14.93 -10.54 7.84
CA TYR A 254 16.35 -10.88 7.75
C TYR A 254 17.05 -10.51 9.06
N PRO A 255 17.16 -11.42 10.05
CA PRO A 255 17.60 -11.09 11.41
C PRO A 255 18.97 -10.40 11.50
N GLU A 256 19.97 -10.89 10.77
CA GLU A 256 21.32 -10.31 10.75
C GLU A 256 21.30 -8.85 10.22
N ILE A 257 20.59 -8.63 9.11
CA ILE A 257 20.46 -7.31 8.49
C ILE A 257 19.67 -6.38 9.40
N SER A 258 18.53 -6.84 9.93
CA SER A 258 17.70 -6.09 10.85
C SER A 258 18.51 -5.62 12.06
N GLN A 259 19.21 -6.54 12.74
CA GLN A 259 19.99 -6.22 13.91
C GLN A 259 21.09 -5.19 13.60
N GLY A 260 21.86 -5.40 12.53
CA GLY A 260 22.96 -4.51 12.15
C GLY A 260 22.48 -3.13 11.66
N PHE A 261 21.56 -3.11 10.71
CA PHE A 261 21.08 -1.87 10.07
C PHE A 261 20.39 -0.94 11.06
N PHE A 262 19.51 -1.47 11.89
CA PHE A 262 18.78 -0.61 12.81
C PHE A 262 19.60 -0.18 14.03
N ALA A 263 20.52 -1.02 14.52
CA ALA A 263 21.48 -0.60 15.52
C ALA A 263 22.34 0.57 15.00
N MET A 264 22.73 0.53 13.73
CA MET A 264 23.46 1.61 13.07
C MET A 264 22.62 2.90 12.97
N LEU A 265 21.38 2.84 12.50
CA LEU A 265 20.49 4.02 12.45
C LEU A 265 20.27 4.66 13.83
N ARG A 266 20.20 3.83 14.87
CA ARG A 266 20.14 4.31 16.25
C ARG A 266 21.45 5.00 16.67
N SER A 267 22.61 4.44 16.32
CA SER A 267 23.91 5.08 16.59
C SER A 267 23.97 6.47 15.96
N TRP A 268 23.57 6.59 14.69
CA TRP A 268 23.57 7.88 13.99
C TRP A 268 22.66 8.92 14.65
N HIS A 269 21.48 8.51 15.13
CA HIS A 269 20.58 9.39 15.89
C HIS A 269 21.21 9.87 17.22
N GLU A 270 21.94 9.01 17.91
CA GLU A 270 22.61 9.35 19.17
C GLU A 270 23.87 10.21 18.94
N GLU A 271 24.66 9.91 17.91
CA GLU A 271 25.85 10.68 17.52
C GLU A 271 25.53 12.12 17.16
N ALA A 272 24.35 12.36 16.57
CA ALA A 272 23.85 13.70 16.28
C ALA A 272 23.64 14.59 17.54
N LYS A 273 23.78 14.06 18.75
CA LYS A 273 23.76 14.88 19.99
C LYS A 273 25.12 15.47 20.33
N THR A 274 26.19 14.95 19.73
CA THR A 274 27.58 15.30 20.08
C THR A 274 28.48 15.57 18.88
N VAL A 275 28.06 15.19 17.67
CA VAL A 275 28.85 15.33 16.45
C VAL A 275 28.07 16.13 15.40
N ASP A 276 28.56 17.33 15.12
CA ASP A 276 27.89 18.34 14.27
C ASP A 276 27.51 17.83 12.88
N ILE A 277 28.32 16.95 12.27
CA ILE A 277 28.01 16.42 10.93
C ILE A 277 26.74 15.55 10.93
N TRP A 278 26.51 14.79 12.01
CA TRP A 278 25.35 13.94 12.19
C TRP A 278 24.10 14.75 12.57
N GLU A 279 24.26 15.97 13.08
CA GLU A 279 23.16 16.93 13.22
C GLU A 279 22.50 17.29 11.89
N LYS A 280 23.12 17.00 10.73
CA LYS A 280 22.49 17.19 9.40
C LYS A 280 21.50 16.09 9.03
N LEU A 281 21.60 14.91 9.63
CA LEU A 281 20.76 13.76 9.30
C LEU A 281 19.40 13.82 10.01
N ARG A 282 18.33 13.49 9.30
CA ARG A 282 16.97 13.30 9.83
C ARG A 282 16.47 11.95 9.37
N LEU A 283 15.84 11.20 10.26
CA LEU A 283 15.31 9.88 9.99
C LEU A 283 13.79 9.88 10.13
N ALA A 284 13.08 9.37 9.13
CA ALA A 284 11.65 9.05 9.22
C ALA A 284 11.45 7.59 8.83
N VAL A 285 11.05 6.75 9.79
CA VAL A 285 10.94 5.30 9.65
C VAL A 285 9.49 4.89 9.71
N VAL A 286 8.99 4.23 8.68
CA VAL A 286 7.64 3.68 8.61
C VAL A 286 7.69 2.17 8.71
N HIS A 287 6.95 1.62 9.68
CA HIS A 287 6.79 0.18 9.79
C HIS A 287 5.35 -0.20 10.15
N SER A 288 4.93 -1.38 9.70
CA SER A 288 3.70 -2.01 10.14
C SER A 288 3.86 -2.60 11.53
N THR A 289 2.74 -2.73 12.24
CA THR A 289 2.69 -3.49 13.49
C THR A 289 2.40 -4.98 13.21
N GLU A 290 1.97 -5.34 12.00
CA GLU A 290 1.56 -6.71 11.64
C GLU A 290 2.66 -7.78 11.79
N ASN A 291 3.93 -7.41 11.55
CA ASN A 291 5.05 -8.38 11.54
C ASN A 291 5.79 -8.49 12.87
N TYR A 292 5.29 -7.92 13.96
CA TYR A 292 5.99 -7.93 15.25
C TYR A 292 6.14 -9.32 15.89
N GLY A 293 5.48 -10.36 15.38
CA GLY A 293 5.57 -11.71 15.92
C GLY A 293 6.94 -12.37 15.83
N SER A 294 7.85 -11.87 14.98
CA SER A 294 9.22 -12.39 14.81
C SER A 294 10.31 -11.53 15.45
N LEU A 295 9.97 -10.34 15.95
CA LEU A 295 10.92 -9.45 16.61
C LEU A 295 10.91 -9.74 18.12
N ASP A 296 12.07 -10.03 18.68
CA ASP A 296 12.25 -10.03 20.13
C ASP A 296 11.79 -8.67 20.67
N ILE A 297 10.90 -8.69 21.66
CA ILE A 297 10.30 -7.49 22.28
C ILE A 297 11.38 -6.52 22.79
N ASN A 298 12.55 -7.05 23.14
CA ASN A 298 13.73 -6.28 23.57
C ASN A 298 14.63 -5.81 22.42
N GLN A 299 14.43 -6.35 21.21
CA GLN A 299 15.16 -5.99 20.00
C GLN A 299 14.33 -5.07 19.09
N SER A 300 13.26 -4.45 19.60
CA SER A 300 12.64 -3.34 18.87
C SER A 300 13.74 -2.31 18.58
N PRO A 301 14.06 -2.08 17.30
CA PRO A 301 15.27 -1.34 16.95
C PRO A 301 15.30 0.11 17.42
N PHE A 302 14.18 0.60 17.95
CA PHE A 302 14.03 1.99 18.33
C PHE A 302 13.20 2.14 19.61
N ASN A 303 13.88 2.25 20.74
CA ASN A 303 13.34 2.86 21.97
C ASN A 303 13.68 4.36 22.05
N VAL A 304 13.99 4.97 20.91
CA VAL A 304 14.45 6.36 20.77
C VAL A 304 13.64 7.09 19.69
N GLY A 305 13.73 8.42 19.70
CA GLY A 305 12.99 9.30 18.80
C GLY A 305 11.50 9.45 19.11
N LEU A 306 10.80 10.22 18.29
CA LEU A 306 9.35 10.42 18.37
C LEU A 306 8.62 9.18 17.85
N VAL A 307 7.70 8.64 18.67
CA VAL A 307 6.82 7.54 18.27
C VAL A 307 5.45 8.10 17.87
N VAL A 308 5.06 7.84 16.63
CA VAL A 308 3.80 8.24 16.04
C VAL A 308 2.97 7.00 15.76
N GLU A 309 1.97 6.74 16.60
CA GLU A 309 1.02 5.65 16.39
C GLU A 309 -0.24 6.18 15.70
N LEU A 310 -0.52 5.72 14.49
CA LEU A 310 -1.72 6.14 13.77
C LEU A 310 -2.93 5.36 14.25
N THR A 311 -3.93 6.09 14.73
CA THR A 311 -5.21 5.55 15.17
C THR A 311 -6.29 5.67 14.10
N GLU A 312 -7.40 4.96 14.35
CA GLU A 312 -8.65 5.12 13.62
C GLU A 312 -9.14 6.57 13.60
N PHE A 313 -9.89 6.90 12.56
CA PHE A 313 -10.60 8.17 12.45
C PHE A 313 -11.74 8.27 13.46
N THR A 314 -11.88 9.48 13.99
CA THR A 314 -13.03 9.87 14.82
C THR A 314 -14.28 10.07 13.96
N LYS A 315 -15.44 10.12 14.61
CA LYS A 315 -16.72 10.42 13.95
C LYS A 315 -16.68 11.71 13.13
N GLU A 316 -16.06 12.76 13.66
CA GLU A 316 -15.98 14.05 12.95
C GLU A 316 -15.07 13.99 11.73
N GLN A 317 -13.97 13.24 11.81
CA GLN A 317 -13.09 13.02 10.65
C GLN A 317 -13.81 12.24 9.54
N ILE A 318 -14.59 11.22 9.90
CA ILE A 318 -15.37 10.44 8.92
C ILE A 318 -16.49 11.31 8.32
N LYS A 319 -17.11 12.18 9.11
CA LYS A 319 -18.11 13.14 8.62
C LYS A 319 -17.53 14.10 7.58
N VAL A 320 -16.34 14.67 7.85
CA VAL A 320 -15.63 15.51 6.88
C VAL A 320 -15.31 14.72 5.62
N LEU A 321 -14.85 13.47 5.77
CA LEU A 321 -14.53 12.64 4.62
C LEU A 321 -15.77 12.31 3.77
N ALA A 322 -16.91 11.98 4.40
CA ALA A 322 -18.17 11.74 3.71
C ALA A 322 -18.62 12.99 2.92
N HIS A 323 -18.52 14.17 3.53
CA HIS A 323 -18.79 15.43 2.85
C HIS A 323 -17.86 15.65 1.65
N ASN A 324 -16.56 15.35 1.77
CA ASN A 324 -15.62 15.45 0.65
C ASN A 324 -15.92 14.44 -0.47
N HIS A 325 -16.61 13.35 -0.14
CA HIS A 325 -17.18 12.38 -1.07
C HIS A 325 -18.57 12.78 -1.61
N GLN A 326 -19.04 14.00 -1.32
CA GLN A 326 -20.38 14.51 -1.70
C GLN A 326 -21.54 13.65 -1.15
N LEU A 327 -21.32 13.00 0.00
CA LEU A 327 -22.32 12.20 0.70
C LEU A 327 -22.84 12.96 1.92
N ASP A 328 -24.05 13.50 1.82
CA ASP A 328 -24.75 14.19 2.91
C ASP A 328 -25.40 13.22 3.90
N TYR A 329 -24.58 12.38 4.54
CA TYR A 329 -25.07 11.37 5.46
C TYR A 329 -25.55 11.97 6.78
N ASN A 330 -26.72 11.54 7.20
CA ASN A 330 -27.23 11.87 8.52
C ASN A 330 -26.49 11.08 9.62
N GLN A 331 -26.74 11.44 10.88
CA GLN A 331 -26.05 10.80 12.02
C GLN A 331 -26.26 9.28 12.10
N ASN A 332 -27.42 8.77 11.66
CA ASN A 332 -27.72 7.34 11.69
C ASN A 332 -26.92 6.60 10.60
N GLN A 333 -26.92 7.10 9.36
CA GLN A 333 -26.14 6.52 8.27
C GLN A 333 -24.64 6.48 8.59
N LEU A 334 -24.12 7.57 9.15
CA LEU A 334 -22.73 7.63 9.60
C LEU A 334 -22.45 6.60 10.71
N GLN A 335 -23.36 6.47 11.67
CA GLN A 335 -23.24 5.49 12.76
C GLN A 335 -23.28 4.05 12.24
N GLN A 336 -24.12 3.73 11.25
CA GLN A 336 -24.17 2.40 10.63
C GLN A 336 -22.83 2.06 9.97
N LEU A 337 -22.28 2.97 9.16
CA LEU A 337 -20.99 2.78 8.50
C LEU A 337 -19.85 2.61 9.52
N MET A 338 -19.81 3.47 10.54
CA MET A 338 -18.81 3.36 11.62
C MET A 338 -18.96 2.08 12.44
N SER A 339 -20.18 1.56 12.61
CA SER A 339 -20.38 0.29 13.31
C SER A 339 -19.84 -0.88 12.49
N LEU A 340 -20.05 -0.83 11.16
CA LEU A 340 -19.56 -1.83 10.23
C LEU A 340 -18.02 -1.89 10.21
N VAL A 341 -17.34 -0.78 9.94
CA VAL A 341 -15.88 -0.78 9.66
C VAL A 341 -15.02 -0.01 10.67
N GLY A 342 -15.61 0.53 11.74
CA GLY A 342 -14.90 1.36 12.70
C GLY A 342 -14.48 2.69 12.08
N GLY A 343 -13.34 3.23 12.54
CA GLY A 343 -12.69 4.37 11.92
C GLY A 343 -11.51 4.00 11.04
N HIS A 344 -11.47 2.78 10.49
CA HIS A 344 -10.34 2.33 9.67
C HIS A 344 -10.23 3.18 8.38
N PRO A 345 -9.13 3.94 8.15
CA PRO A 345 -9.04 4.91 7.06
C PRO A 345 -9.33 4.34 5.68
N TYR A 346 -8.70 3.22 5.32
CA TYR A 346 -8.93 2.56 4.03
C TYR A 346 -10.35 2.00 3.87
N LEU A 347 -10.88 1.26 4.85
CA LEU A 347 -12.22 0.67 4.75
C LEU A 347 -13.32 1.73 4.63
N ILE A 348 -13.18 2.84 5.37
CA ILE A 348 -14.09 3.99 5.27
C ILE A 348 -13.97 4.63 3.88
N ARG A 349 -12.75 4.91 3.41
CA ARG A 349 -12.52 5.49 2.08
C ARG A 349 -13.09 4.63 0.96
N LEU A 350 -12.92 3.31 1.04
CA LEU A 350 -13.43 2.38 0.03
C LEU A 350 -14.95 2.33 0.01
N ALA A 351 -15.61 2.32 1.19
CA ALA A 351 -17.06 2.48 1.25
C ALA A 351 -17.52 3.79 0.63
N LEU A 352 -16.96 4.93 1.08
CA LEU A 352 -17.37 6.26 0.61
C LEU A 352 -17.10 6.45 -0.88
N TYR A 353 -16.04 5.83 -1.43
CA TYR A 353 -15.77 5.81 -2.86
C TYR A 353 -16.91 5.16 -3.64
N HIS A 354 -17.25 3.90 -3.35
CA HIS A 354 -18.31 3.18 -4.08
C HIS A 354 -19.71 3.78 -3.85
N LEU A 355 -19.97 4.29 -2.64
CA LEU A 355 -21.22 4.98 -2.32
C LEU A 355 -21.36 6.30 -3.10
N ALA A 356 -20.26 7.04 -3.28
CA ALA A 356 -20.26 8.30 -4.03
C ALA A 356 -20.43 8.09 -5.55
N LEU A 357 -19.91 6.99 -6.09
CA LEU A 357 -20.14 6.61 -7.49
C LEU A 357 -21.58 6.17 -7.76
N GLY A 358 -22.31 5.76 -6.72
CA GLY A 358 -23.64 5.18 -6.86
C GLY A 358 -23.65 3.71 -7.30
N ASP A 359 -22.49 3.05 -7.32
CA ASP A 359 -22.34 1.62 -7.65
C ASP A 359 -23.15 0.73 -6.70
N ILE A 360 -23.22 1.14 -5.42
CA ILE A 360 -23.87 0.40 -4.33
C ILE A 360 -24.63 1.38 -3.43
N THR A 361 -25.68 0.87 -2.79
CA THR A 361 -26.38 1.61 -1.71
C THR A 361 -25.77 1.27 -0.35
N LEU A 362 -25.98 2.10 0.66
CA LEU A 362 -25.55 1.82 2.04
C LEU A 362 -26.16 0.51 2.57
N GLU A 363 -27.41 0.23 2.23
CA GLU A 363 -28.07 -1.03 2.60
C GLU A 363 -27.37 -2.24 1.96
N ASN A 364 -27.09 -2.17 0.67
CA ASN A 364 -26.39 -3.24 -0.04
C ASN A 364 -24.96 -3.43 0.50
N LEU A 365 -24.25 -2.35 0.80
CA LEU A 365 -22.95 -2.37 1.45
C LEU A 365 -23.02 -3.10 2.80
N LEU A 366 -23.95 -2.73 3.67
CA LEU A 366 -24.08 -3.34 5.00
C LEU A 366 -24.40 -4.84 4.92
N GLN A 367 -25.16 -5.28 3.91
CA GLN A 367 -25.50 -6.69 3.71
C GLN A 367 -24.34 -7.51 3.13
N ASN A 368 -23.63 -6.98 2.13
CA ASN A 368 -22.63 -7.73 1.38
C ASN A 368 -21.19 -7.57 1.91
N ALA A 369 -20.92 -6.55 2.71
CA ALA A 369 -19.59 -6.27 3.26
C ALA A 369 -18.89 -7.47 3.92
N PRO A 370 -19.54 -8.31 4.76
CA PRO A 370 -18.91 -9.45 5.39
C PRO A 370 -18.89 -10.70 4.50
N THR A 371 -18.96 -10.57 3.17
CA THR A 371 -18.98 -11.71 2.24
C THR A 371 -17.84 -11.62 1.23
N ASN A 372 -17.55 -12.73 0.54
CA ASN A 372 -16.56 -12.76 -0.56
C ASN A 372 -17.04 -12.01 -1.83
N ALA A 373 -18.28 -11.50 -1.85
CA ALA A 373 -18.80 -10.63 -2.91
C ALA A 373 -18.77 -9.14 -2.52
N GLY A 374 -18.43 -8.83 -1.27
CA GLY A 374 -18.35 -7.46 -0.78
C GLY A 374 -17.10 -6.73 -1.27
N ILE A 375 -17.14 -5.40 -1.23
CA ILE A 375 -16.02 -4.52 -1.63
C ILE A 375 -14.74 -4.73 -0.78
N TYR A 376 -14.84 -5.45 0.35
CA TYR A 376 -13.74 -5.69 1.28
C TYR A 376 -13.05 -7.05 1.08
N GLU A 377 -13.39 -7.84 0.06
CA GLU A 377 -12.85 -9.19 -0.16
C GLU A 377 -11.31 -9.21 -0.15
N GLU A 378 -10.64 -8.36 -0.93
CA GLU A 378 -9.18 -8.32 -1.02
C GLU A 378 -8.54 -8.05 0.35
N HIS A 379 -9.14 -7.15 1.12
CA HIS A 379 -8.69 -6.79 2.47
C HIS A 379 -8.86 -7.93 3.48
N LEU A 380 -9.97 -8.65 3.40
CA LEU A 380 -10.28 -9.73 4.34
C LEU A 380 -9.48 -11.00 4.01
N ARG A 381 -9.34 -11.31 2.72
CA ARG A 381 -8.62 -12.48 2.22
C ARG A 381 -7.15 -12.50 2.62
N ARG A 382 -6.50 -11.34 2.70
CA ARG A 382 -5.09 -11.26 3.13
C ARG A 382 -4.88 -11.85 4.54
N PHE A 383 -5.86 -11.69 5.44
CA PHE A 383 -5.77 -12.22 6.81
C PHE A 383 -6.08 -13.71 6.87
N LEU A 384 -6.92 -14.24 5.97
CA LEU A 384 -7.19 -15.68 5.92
C LEU A 384 -5.91 -16.50 5.70
N HIS A 385 -4.98 -15.98 4.89
CA HIS A 385 -3.68 -16.62 4.74
C HIS A 385 -2.89 -16.65 6.06
N THR A 386 -2.85 -15.53 6.78
CA THR A 386 -2.20 -15.42 8.11
C THR A 386 -2.78 -16.40 9.12
N PHE A 387 -4.11 -16.56 9.15
CA PHE A 387 -4.79 -17.51 10.02
C PHE A 387 -4.54 -18.96 9.61
N LYS A 388 -4.51 -19.26 8.31
CA LYS A 388 -4.21 -20.61 7.81
C LYS A 388 -2.86 -21.15 8.27
N ILE A 389 -1.85 -20.28 8.36
CA ILE A 389 -0.48 -20.67 8.77
C ILE A 389 -0.24 -20.56 10.28
N ASN A 390 -1.16 -19.94 11.05
CA ASN A 390 -1.01 -19.74 12.50
C ASN A 390 -2.24 -20.26 13.29
N PRO A 391 -2.35 -21.58 13.55
CA PRO A 391 -3.53 -22.16 14.21
C PRO A 391 -3.83 -21.59 15.61
N HIS A 392 -2.79 -21.28 16.40
CA HIS A 392 -2.96 -20.66 17.72
C HIS A 392 -3.60 -19.27 17.64
N LEU A 393 -3.15 -18.44 16.69
CA LEU A 393 -3.70 -17.11 16.46
C LEU A 393 -5.14 -17.19 15.94
N THR A 394 -5.43 -18.18 15.09
CA THR A 394 -6.78 -18.47 14.58
C THR A 394 -7.74 -18.81 15.70
N GLN A 395 -7.35 -19.72 16.60
CA GLN A 395 -8.17 -20.09 17.75
C GLN A 395 -8.43 -18.89 18.67
N ALA A 396 -7.38 -18.14 18.98
CA ALA A 396 -7.49 -16.93 19.80
C ALA A 396 -8.45 -15.90 19.18
N PHE A 397 -8.38 -15.68 17.86
CA PHE A 397 -9.28 -14.73 17.21
C PHE A 397 -10.71 -15.26 17.10
N LEU A 398 -10.88 -16.56 16.89
CA LEU A 398 -12.19 -17.21 16.88
C LEU A 398 -12.92 -17.00 18.21
N GLU A 399 -12.21 -17.10 19.33
CA GLU A 399 -12.75 -16.77 20.67
C GLU A 399 -13.22 -15.31 20.76
N VAL A 400 -12.46 -14.36 20.19
CA VAL A 400 -12.83 -12.94 20.19
C VAL A 400 -14.07 -12.67 19.34
N VAL A 401 -14.17 -13.22 18.13
CA VAL A 401 -15.28 -12.92 17.20
C VAL A 401 -16.58 -13.66 17.54
N THR A 402 -16.50 -14.78 18.25
CA THR A 402 -17.68 -15.54 18.72
C THR A 402 -18.24 -15.02 20.03
N ALA A 403 -17.45 -14.29 20.82
CA ALA A 403 -17.88 -13.76 22.10
C ALA A 403 -18.86 -12.58 21.98
N GLN A 404 -19.82 -12.52 22.91
CA GLN A 404 -20.76 -11.40 23.05
C GLN A 404 -20.21 -10.23 23.90
N LYS A 405 -19.14 -10.49 24.66
CA LYS A 405 -18.51 -9.54 25.57
C LYS A 405 -16.99 -9.64 25.40
N PRO A 406 -16.22 -8.62 25.80
CA PRO A 406 -14.77 -8.68 25.72
C PRO A 406 -14.21 -9.92 26.43
N VAL A 407 -13.23 -10.59 25.80
CA VAL A 407 -12.63 -11.84 26.28
C VAL A 407 -11.15 -11.68 26.63
N SER A 408 -10.67 -12.47 27.59
CA SER A 408 -9.24 -12.55 27.87
C SER A 408 -8.61 -13.54 26.91
N VAL A 409 -7.52 -13.14 26.29
CA VAL A 409 -6.73 -13.96 25.38
C VAL A 409 -5.30 -13.98 25.89
N GLU A 410 -4.57 -15.07 25.62
CA GLU A 410 -3.15 -15.20 25.94
C GLU A 410 -2.34 -14.01 25.39
N THR A 411 -1.37 -13.51 26.17
CA THR A 411 -0.69 -12.23 25.96
C THR A 411 -0.06 -12.06 24.59
N ILE A 412 0.65 -13.08 24.08
CA ILE A 412 1.32 -13.05 22.78
C ILE A 412 0.28 -12.97 21.66
N SER A 413 -0.74 -13.82 21.71
CA SER A 413 -1.84 -13.83 20.75
C SER A 413 -2.63 -12.51 20.78
N ALA A 414 -2.89 -11.98 21.98
CA ALA A 414 -3.56 -10.69 22.17
C ALA A 414 -2.74 -9.52 21.61
N TYR A 415 -1.42 -9.57 21.75
CA TYR A 415 -0.52 -8.59 21.16
C TYR A 415 -0.48 -8.70 19.63
N GLN A 416 -0.40 -9.90 19.07
CA GLN A 416 -0.43 -10.12 17.62
C GLN A 416 -1.74 -9.63 17.00
N LEU A 417 -2.90 -10.02 17.54
CA LEU A 417 -4.21 -9.59 17.03
C LEU A 417 -4.37 -8.07 17.07
N TYR A 418 -3.93 -7.44 18.16
CA TYR A 418 -3.96 -5.99 18.30
C TYR A 418 -3.05 -5.32 17.26
N SER A 419 -1.85 -5.86 17.08
CA SER A 419 -0.85 -5.33 16.15
C SER A 419 -1.26 -5.50 14.67
N ILE A 420 -2.10 -6.49 14.36
CA ILE A 420 -2.71 -6.67 13.04
C ILE A 420 -3.92 -5.74 12.83
N GLY A 421 -4.45 -5.12 13.89
CA GLY A 421 -5.57 -4.18 13.83
C GLY A 421 -6.95 -4.83 13.80
N LEU A 422 -7.05 -6.13 14.09
CA LEU A 422 -8.31 -6.89 14.06
C LEU A 422 -9.13 -6.77 15.36
N VAL A 423 -8.49 -6.34 16.44
CA VAL A 423 -9.11 -6.23 17.77
C VAL A 423 -8.81 -4.89 18.43
N LYS A 424 -9.68 -4.49 19.37
CA LYS A 424 -9.49 -3.39 20.31
C LYS A 424 -9.36 -3.93 21.72
N ARG A 425 -8.62 -3.21 22.58
CA ARG A 425 -8.47 -3.52 24.01
C ARG A 425 -9.48 -2.73 24.84
N ILE A 426 -10.14 -3.41 25.76
CA ILE A 426 -10.97 -2.84 26.82
C ILE A 426 -10.43 -3.36 28.14
N GLY A 427 -9.56 -2.59 28.79
CA GLY A 427 -8.69 -3.12 29.84
C GLY A 427 -7.80 -4.24 29.28
N ASP A 428 -7.74 -5.37 29.99
CA ASP A 428 -6.97 -6.56 29.58
C ASP A 428 -7.75 -7.50 28.63
N LYS A 429 -8.95 -7.10 28.20
CA LYS A 429 -9.82 -7.92 27.36
C LYS A 429 -9.87 -7.40 25.93
N LEU A 430 -10.17 -8.29 24.99
CA LEU A 430 -10.26 -8.01 23.57
C LEU A 430 -11.69 -8.03 23.07
N THR A 431 -11.97 -7.16 22.12
CA THR A 431 -13.19 -7.14 21.31
C THR A 431 -12.80 -6.97 19.83
N PRO A 432 -13.58 -7.45 18.86
CA PRO A 432 -13.33 -7.15 17.44
C PRO A 432 -13.26 -5.64 17.23
N SER A 433 -12.36 -5.17 16.34
CA SER A 433 -12.20 -3.74 16.10
C SER A 433 -13.39 -3.11 15.35
N CYS A 434 -14.12 -3.91 14.58
CA CYS A 434 -15.35 -3.53 13.88
C CYS A 434 -16.26 -4.76 13.61
N GLN A 435 -17.53 -4.52 13.25
CA GLN A 435 -18.49 -5.59 12.97
C GLN A 435 -18.14 -6.39 11.72
N LEU A 436 -17.52 -5.76 10.72
CA LEU A 436 -17.05 -6.41 9.49
C LEU A 436 -16.17 -7.62 9.82
N TYR A 437 -15.16 -7.42 10.67
CA TYR A 437 -14.27 -8.50 11.09
C TYR A 437 -15.00 -9.53 11.93
N GLN A 438 -15.87 -9.11 12.84
CA GLN A 438 -16.65 -10.04 13.65
C GLN A 438 -17.50 -10.98 12.80
N GLN A 439 -18.25 -10.44 11.82
CA GLN A 439 -19.15 -11.21 10.98
C GLN A 439 -18.38 -12.12 10.03
N TYR A 440 -17.42 -11.58 9.27
CA TYR A 440 -16.66 -12.33 8.27
C TYR A 440 -15.88 -13.49 8.88
N PHE A 441 -15.06 -13.22 9.91
CA PHE A 441 -14.16 -14.23 10.47
C PHE A 441 -14.88 -15.23 11.37
N ARG A 442 -16.03 -14.87 11.95
CA ARG A 442 -16.85 -15.86 12.66
C ARG A 442 -17.34 -16.97 11.75
N GLU A 443 -17.69 -16.67 10.50
CA GLU A 443 -18.12 -17.69 9.54
C GLU A 443 -16.93 -18.43 8.91
N HIS A 444 -15.84 -17.72 8.58
CA HIS A 444 -14.73 -18.27 7.82
C HIS A 444 -13.68 -18.99 8.65
N LEU A 445 -13.63 -18.78 9.97
CA LEU A 445 -12.68 -19.47 10.88
C LEU A 445 -13.30 -20.63 11.66
N GLN A 446 -14.62 -20.84 11.56
CA GLN A 446 -15.31 -21.98 12.21
C GLN A 446 -15.16 -23.31 11.45
N ASN A 447 -14.67 -23.27 10.20
CA ASN A 447 -14.60 -24.41 9.29
C ASN A 447 -13.21 -25.04 9.20
#